data_AF-A0AAI8HLE0-F1
#
_entry.id   AF-A0AAI8HLE0-F1
#
_cell.length_a   1.000
_cell.length_b   1.000
_cell.length_c   1.000
_cell.angle_alpha   90.00
_cell.angle_beta   90.00
_cell.angle_gamma   90.00
#
_symmetry.space_group_name_H-M   'P 1'
#
loop_
_entity.id
_entity.type
_entity.pdbx_description
1 polymer ?
#
loop_
_entity_poly.entity_id
_entity_poly.type
_entity_poly.pdbx_seq_one_letter_code
_entity_poly.pdbx_strand_id
1 'polypeptide(L)' 'MNPMIEFCVSNLARGSQEALEILEKDPNLDVLEYGCLSYCGKCMESLFALVNGEVVTGGTPAELVDNIYTFIEENPMF' A
#
# COMPACT_ATOMS: atom_id res chain seq x y z
N MET A 1 -14.00 -7.00 -9.03
CA MET A 1 -12.66 -7.56 -8.76
C MET A 1 -12.12 -6.80 -7.55
N ASN A 2 -11.54 -7.45 -6.54
CA ASN A 2 -11.06 -6.72 -5.36
C ASN A 2 -9.77 -5.97 -5.73
N PRO A 3 -9.54 -4.75 -5.21
CA PRO A 3 -8.29 -4.04 -5.43
C PRO A 3 -7.14 -4.81 -4.77
N MET A 4 -6.08 -5.06 -5.54
CA MET A 4 -4.89 -5.73 -5.02
C MET A 4 -3.89 -4.69 -4.51
N ILE A 5 -3.48 -4.82 -3.25
CA ILE A 5 -2.57 -3.90 -2.58
C ILE A 5 -1.31 -4.66 -2.20
N GLU A 6 -0.18 -4.28 -2.77
CA GLU A 6 1.10 -4.93 -2.56
C GLU A 6 2.02 -4.04 -1.71
N PHE A 7 2.42 -4.54 -0.54
CA PHE A 7 3.34 -3.87 0.37
C PHE A 7 4.76 -4.41 0.21
N CYS A 8 5.75 -3.51 0.22
CA CYS A 8 7.16 -3.91 0.32
C CYS A 8 7.51 -4.20 1.79
N VAL A 9 8.00 -5.39 2.14
CA VAL A 9 8.43 -5.68 3.54
C VAL A 9 9.56 -4.78 4.02
N SER A 10 10.39 -4.25 3.11
CA SER A 10 11.39 -3.24 3.48
C SER A 10 10.75 -1.92 3.92
N ASN A 11 9.56 -1.59 3.40
CA ASN A 11 8.79 -0.42 3.83
C ASN A 11 8.02 -0.68 5.13
N LEU A 12 7.52 -1.91 5.33
CA LEU A 12 6.87 -2.32 6.59
C LEU A 12 7.81 -2.15 7.79
N ALA A 13 9.08 -2.55 7.64
CA ALA A 13 10.12 -2.35 8.65
C ALA A 13 10.38 -0.87 9.01
N ARG A 14 9.97 0.08 8.18
CA ARG A 14 10.12 1.54 8.42
C ARG A 14 8.90 2.17 9.08
N GLY A 15 7.78 1.45 9.19
CA GLY A 15 6.59 1.93 9.90
C GLY A 15 5.28 1.84 9.14
N SER A 16 5.23 1.31 7.89
CA SER A 16 3.95 1.10 7.20
C SER A 16 3.15 -0.11 7.71
N GLN A 17 3.61 -0.79 8.77
CA GLN A 17 2.94 -1.95 9.36
C GLN A 17 1.51 -1.63 9.79
N GLU A 18 1.29 -0.48 10.41
CA GLU A 18 -0.05 -0.07 10.86
C GLU A 18 -1.02 0.11 9.68
N ALA A 19 -0.53 0.59 8.53
CA ALA A 19 -1.34 0.71 7.32
C ALA A 19 -1.76 -0.67 6.79
N LEU A 20 -0.84 -1.64 6.79
CA LEU A 20 -1.14 -3.03 6.42
C LEU A 20 -2.23 -3.61 7.33
N GLU A 21 -2.08 -3.50 8.65
CA GLU A 21 -3.04 -4.03 9.62
C GLU A 21 -4.44 -3.42 9.51
N ILE A 22 -4.55 -2.16 9.07
CA ILE A 22 -5.84 -1.51 8.82
C ILE A 22 -6.47 -2.08 7.55
N LEU A 23 -5.70 -2.21 6.47
CA LEU A 23 -6.21 -2.68 5.17
C LEU A 23 -6.51 -4.19 5.19
N GLU A 24 -5.74 -5.00 5.91
CA GLU A 24 -6.00 -6.44 6.07
C GLU A 24 -7.31 -6.74 6.81
N LYS A 25 -7.84 -5.79 7.59
CA LYS A 25 -9.15 -5.94 8.24
C LYS A 25 -10.31 -5.78 7.26
N ASP A 26 -10.08 -5.23 6.07
CA ASP A 26 -11.10 -5.00 5.07
C ASP A 26 -11.20 -6.21 4.12
N PRO A 27 -12.28 -7.01 4.17
CA PRO A 27 -12.44 -8.18 3.31
C PRO A 27 -12.67 -7.83 1.83
N ASN A 28 -12.83 -6.54 1.49
CA ASN A 28 -12.98 -6.08 0.11
C ASN A 28 -11.64 -5.81 -0.58
N LEU A 29 -10.53 -5.87 0.16
CA LEU A 29 -9.18 -5.57 -0.33
C LEU A 29 -8.34 -6.85 -0.33
N ASP A 30 -7.56 -7.05 -1.40
CA ASP A 30 -6.57 -8.13 -1.45
C ASP A 30 -5.20 -7.56 -1.07
N VAL A 31 -4.83 -7.67 0.20
CA VAL A 31 -3.55 -7.17 0.72
C VAL A 31 -2.49 -8.27 0.66
N LEU A 32 -1.37 -8.00 0.01
CA LEU A 32 -0.26 -8.93 -0.17
C LEU A 32 1.06 -8.29 0.25
N GLU A 33 1.90 -9.07 0.92
CA GLU A 33 3.26 -8.67 1.29
C GLU A 33 4.27 -9.21 0.27
N TYR A 34 4.94 -8.31 -0.44
CA TYR A 34 6.02 -8.65 -1.36
C TYR A 34 7.40 -8.41 -0.73
N GLY A 35 8.23 -9.45 -0.79
CA GLY A 35 9.59 -9.52 -0.23
C GLY A 35 10.52 -8.38 -0.68
N CYS A 36 10.80 -8.28 -1.97
CA CYS A 36 11.63 -7.23 -2.52
C CYS A 36 11.11 -6.89 -3.91
N LEU A 37 10.42 -5.76 -4.01
CA LEU A 37 9.97 -5.22 -5.31
C LEU A 37 11.13 -4.60 -6.12
N SER A 38 12.39 -4.73 -5.66
CA SER A 38 13.58 -4.09 -6.26
C SER A 38 13.53 -2.56 -6.36
N TYR A 39 12.58 -1.90 -5.69
CA TYR A 39 12.44 -0.44 -5.59
C TYR A 39 13.21 0.17 -4.41
N CYS A 40 14.43 -0.33 -4.13
CA CYS A 40 15.24 0.07 -2.98
C CYS A 40 15.57 1.58 -2.95
N GLY A 41 15.47 2.30 -4.08
CA GLY A 41 15.64 3.75 -4.16
C GLY A 41 14.48 4.58 -3.59
N LYS A 42 13.21 4.17 -3.84
CA LYS A 42 12.02 4.86 -3.28
C LYS A 42 11.70 4.44 -1.85
N CYS A 43 12.22 3.28 -1.45
CA CYS A 43 12.03 2.73 -0.11
C CYS A 43 12.74 3.53 0.99
N MET A 44 13.55 4.55 0.66
CA MET A 44 14.33 5.34 1.61
C MET A 44 13.71 6.71 1.96
N GLU A 45 12.76 7.24 1.16
CA GLU A 45 12.21 8.59 1.37
C GLU A 45 10.84 8.63 2.05
N SER A 46 9.90 7.73 1.70
CA SER A 46 8.50 7.80 2.20
C SER A 46 7.84 6.42 2.28
N LEU A 47 6.70 6.30 2.98
CA LEU A 47 5.89 5.08 2.99
C LEU A 47 5.15 4.95 1.65
N PHE A 48 5.13 3.76 1.07
CA PHE A 48 4.42 3.49 -0.18
C PHE A 48 3.83 2.07 -0.24
N ALA A 49 2.79 1.92 -1.06
CA ALA A 49 2.17 0.66 -1.45
C ALA A 49 1.91 0.68 -2.96
N LEU A 50 1.78 -0.49 -3.58
CA LEU A 50 1.32 -0.63 -4.95
C LEU A 50 -0.15 -1.02 -4.92
N VAL A 51 -1.02 -0.25 -5.56
CA VAL A 51 -2.44 -0.55 -5.70
C VAL A 51 -2.70 -0.90 -7.16
N ASN A 52 -2.97 -2.17 -7.44
CA ASN A 52 -3.15 -2.70 -8.79
C ASN A 52 -1.98 -2.34 -9.75
N GLY A 53 -0.74 -2.34 -9.24
CA GLY A 53 0.46 -1.99 -10.00
C GLY A 53 0.78 -0.49 -10.07
N GLU A 54 -0.06 0.38 -9.52
CA GLU A 54 0.19 1.83 -9.42
C GLU A 54 0.76 2.20 -8.05
N VAL A 55 1.74 3.10 -8.01
CA VAL A 55 2.42 3.47 -6.75
C VAL A 55 1.64 4.54 -6.00
N VAL A 56 1.20 4.23 -4.78
CA VAL A 56 0.59 5.16 -3.84
C VAL A 56 1.56 5.42 -2.68
N THR A 57 1.75 6.68 -2.31
CA THR A 57 2.69 7.09 -1.24
C THR A 57 1.97 7.87 -0.13
N GLY A 58 2.52 7.87 1.09
CA GLY A 58 2.03 8.66 2.21
C GLY A 58 3.16 9.04 3.18
N GLY A 59 3.00 10.16 3.88
CA GLY A 59 3.93 10.59 4.92
C GLY A 59 3.76 9.85 6.24
N THR A 60 2.55 9.34 6.50
CA THR A 60 2.21 8.54 7.68
C THR A 60 1.42 7.28 7.29
N PRO A 61 1.34 6.26 8.15
CA PRO A 61 0.54 5.06 7.86
C PRO A 61 -0.93 5.39 7.61
N ALA A 62 -1.51 6.29 8.42
CA ALA A 62 -2.89 6.73 8.26
C ALA A 62 -3.11 7.45 6.92
N GLU A 63 -2.21 8.36 6.54
CA GLU A 63 -2.27 9.06 5.24
C GLU A 63 -2.09 8.10 4.06
N LEU A 64 -1.23 7.08 4.19
CA LEU A 64 -1.07 6.06 3.16
C LEU A 64 -2.37 5.28 2.95
N VAL A 65 -3.05 4.90 4.03
CA VAL A 65 -4.36 4.22 3.96
C VAL A 65 -5.40 5.10 3.28
N ASP A 66 -5.51 6.36 3.69
CA ASP A 66 -6.46 7.32 3.12
C ASP A 66 -6.24 7.53 1.60
N ASN A 67 -4.97 7.67 1.20
CA ASN A 67 -4.58 7.78 -0.20
C ASN A 67 -4.90 6.50 -0.99
N ILE A 68 -4.74 5.31 -0.39
CA ILE A 68 -5.09 4.04 -1.03
C ILE A 68 -6.60 3.96 -1.27
N TYR A 69 -7.42 4.27 -0.25
CA TYR A 69 -8.87 4.28 -0.40
C TYR A 69 -9.32 5.29 -1.45
N THR A 70 -8.79 6.52 -1.41
CA THR A 70 -9.05 7.55 -2.41
C THR A 70 -8.67 7.07 -3.81
N PHE A 71 -7.50 6.45 -3.96
CA PHE A 71 -7.05 5.93 -5.24
C PHE A 71 -7.98 4.84 -5.80
N ILE A 72 -8.47 3.95 -4.93
CA ILE A 72 -9.44 2.90 -5.30
C ILE A 72 -10.78 3.51 -5.72
N GLU A 73 -11.26 4.53 -5.01
CA GLU A 73 -12.51 5.23 -5.33
C GLU A 73 -12.41 6.03 -6.63
N GLU A 74 -11.27 6.66 -6.90
CA GLU A 74 -11.01 7.41 -8.14
C GLU A 74 -10.69 6.49 -9.33
N ASN A 75 -10.14 5.31 -9.08
CA ASN A 75 -9.82 4.29 -10.07
C ASN A 75 -10.59 2.99 -9.79
N PRO A 76 -11.93 2.99 -9.93
CA PRO A 76 -12.71 1.77 -9.86
C PRO A 76 -12.35 0.92 -11.09
N MET A 77 -11.32 0.09 -10.96
CA MET A 77 -10.99 -0.94 -11.93
C MET A 77 -12.21 -1.88 -12.02
N PHE A 78 -12.85 -1.87 -13.20
CA PHE A 78 -14.05 -2.62 -13.57
C PHE A 78 -13.93 -4.12 -13.33
#